data_AF-A0A843XWZ5-F1
#
_entry.id   AF-A0A843XWZ5-F1
#
_cell.length_a   1.000
_cell.length_b   1.000
_cell.length_c   1.000
_cell.angle_alpha   90.00
_cell.angle_beta   90.00
_cell.angle_gamma   90.00
#
_symmetry.space_group_name_H-M   'P 1'
#
loop_
_entity.id
_entity.type
_entity.pdbx_description
1 polymer ?
#
loop_
_entity_poly.entity_id
_entity_poly.type
_entity_poly.pdbx_seq_one_letter_code
_entity_poly.pdbx_strand_id
1 'polypeptide(L)'
;MPETQAVRLLEGRLAEQEVELTRLRAEVRTLRAEQQRVWASRDAEASSSAQPAGGDLAVLLQEALDRANERIQELEVERQAGGVATLQAQVEALRLDLSRMEGRMTAFRDSVRDAEAEKIRAIEARVQAVADLEFLKNRVLKKRREQQRQTQQEAARRMGSVFGSLDDIVSLGDPSVGRGAGARPEASTATRPPVPDRRREREEEEVSSSRRLRPSEGERREE
;
A
#
# COMPACT_ATOMS: atom_id res chain seq x y z
N MET A 1 12.01 -26.78 3.53
CA MET A 1 10.70 -26.56 2.88
C MET A 1 9.96 -27.91 2.79
N PRO A 2 9.46 -28.43 3.91
CA PRO A 2 8.77 -29.74 3.94
C PRO A 2 7.39 -29.71 3.24
N GLU A 3 6.68 -28.58 3.30
CA GLU A 3 5.32 -28.44 2.71
C GLU A 3 5.33 -28.55 1.19
N THR A 4 6.32 -27.99 0.51
CA THR A 4 6.45 -28.08 -0.95
C THR A 4 6.75 -29.51 -1.43
N GLN A 5 7.40 -30.32 -0.59
CA GLN A 5 7.63 -31.74 -0.90
C GLN A 5 6.35 -32.55 -0.70
N ALA A 6 5.58 -32.28 0.36
CA ALA A 6 4.30 -32.94 0.62
C ALA A 6 3.28 -32.66 -0.51
N VAL A 7 3.16 -31.41 -0.95
CA VAL A 7 2.28 -31.04 -2.09
C VAL A 7 2.68 -31.78 -3.36
N ARG A 8 3.97 -31.83 -3.70
CA ARG A 8 4.46 -32.55 -4.88
C ARG A 8 4.20 -34.06 -4.82
N LEU A 9 4.31 -34.66 -3.64
CA LEU A 9 4.00 -36.08 -3.45
C LEU A 9 2.50 -36.35 -3.65
N LEU A 10 1.63 -35.47 -3.14
CA LEU A 10 0.19 -35.57 -3.36
C LEU A 10 -0.18 -35.38 -4.84
N GLU A 11 0.45 -34.42 -5.53
CA GLU A 11 0.28 -34.21 -6.97
C GLU A 11 0.72 -35.44 -7.78
N GLY A 12 1.85 -36.06 -7.42
CA GLY A 12 2.32 -37.30 -8.05
C GLY A 12 1.32 -38.46 -7.88
N ARG A 13 0.81 -38.65 -6.66
CA ARG A 13 -0.19 -39.68 -6.37
C ARG A 13 -1.52 -39.44 -7.09
N LEU A 14 -1.94 -38.18 -7.21
CA LEU A 14 -3.12 -37.79 -7.99
C LEU A 14 -2.95 -38.15 -9.47
N ALA A 15 -1.76 -37.90 -10.04
CA ALA A 15 -1.47 -38.27 -11.43
C ALA A 15 -1.49 -39.78 -11.65
N GLU A 16 -0.97 -40.57 -10.71
CA GLU A 16 -1.06 -42.04 -10.74
C GLU A 16 -2.51 -42.53 -10.72
N GLN A 17 -3.34 -41.97 -9.84
CA GLN A 17 -4.78 -42.28 -9.78
C GLN A 17 -5.51 -41.93 -11.08
N GLU A 18 -5.15 -40.83 -11.75
CA GLU A 18 -5.75 -40.46 -13.05
C GLU A 18 -5.44 -41.48 -14.15
N VAL A 19 -4.22 -42.01 -14.18
CA VAL A 19 -3.83 -43.07 -15.12
C VAL A 19 -4.61 -44.35 -14.83
N GLU A 20 -4.73 -44.76 -13.57
CA GLU A 20 -5.49 -45.94 -13.16
C GLU A 20 -6.98 -45.82 -13.51
N LEU A 21 -7.60 -44.66 -13.23
CA LEU A 21 -8.98 -44.36 -13.61
C LEU A 21 -9.20 -44.44 -15.12
N THR A 22 -8.25 -43.91 -15.91
CA THR A 22 -8.34 -43.95 -17.37
C THR A 22 -8.28 -45.38 -17.89
N ARG A 23 -7.41 -46.21 -17.28
CA ARG A 23 -7.30 -47.64 -17.60
C ARG A 23 -8.58 -48.40 -17.24
N LEU A 24 -9.10 -48.26 -16.01
CA LEU A 24 -10.31 -48.97 -15.58
C LEU A 24 -11.53 -48.57 -16.40
N ARG A 25 -11.66 -47.29 -16.75
CA ARG A 25 -12.73 -46.83 -17.66
C ARG A 25 -12.63 -47.47 -19.04
N ALA A 26 -11.42 -47.74 -19.54
CA ALA A 26 -11.25 -48.47 -20.80
C ALA A 26 -11.65 -49.95 -20.64
N GLU A 27 -11.30 -50.58 -19.53
CA GLU A 27 -11.66 -51.96 -19.20
C GLU A 27 -13.18 -52.15 -19.06
N VAL A 28 -13.88 -51.21 -18.41
CA VAL A 28 -15.35 -51.23 -18.34
C VAL A 28 -15.97 -51.15 -19.75
N ARG A 29 -15.39 -50.37 -20.67
CA ARG A 29 -15.89 -50.32 -22.06
C ARG A 29 -15.71 -51.65 -22.77
N THR A 30 -14.58 -52.34 -22.57
CA THR A 30 -14.35 -53.66 -23.18
C THR A 30 -15.26 -54.72 -22.59
N LEU A 31 -15.42 -54.75 -21.26
CA LEU A 31 -16.32 -55.68 -20.58
C LEU A 31 -17.78 -55.48 -21.00
N ARG A 32 -18.24 -54.23 -21.16
CA ARG A 32 -19.58 -53.94 -21.70
C ARG A 32 -19.76 -54.47 -23.12
N ALA A 33 -18.75 -54.30 -23.98
CA ALA A 33 -18.80 -54.81 -25.34
C ALA A 33 -18.85 -56.35 -25.37
N GLU A 34 -18.12 -57.02 -24.47
CA GLU A 34 -18.15 -58.47 -24.31
C GLU A 34 -19.49 -58.96 -23.77
N GLN A 35 -20.04 -58.30 -22.76
CA GLN A 35 -21.37 -58.62 -22.20
C GLN A 35 -22.46 -58.53 -23.27
N GLN A 36 -22.43 -57.48 -24.11
CA GLN A 36 -23.35 -57.33 -25.24
C GLN A 36 -23.22 -58.47 -26.26
N ARG A 37 -22.00 -58.94 -26.54
CA ARG A 37 -21.77 -60.10 -27.44
C ARG A 37 -22.30 -61.39 -26.85
N VAL A 38 -22.12 -61.62 -25.54
CA VAL A 38 -22.65 -62.80 -24.85
C VAL A 38 -24.18 -62.80 -24.83
N TRP A 39 -24.81 -61.64 -24.63
CA TRP A 39 -26.26 -61.53 -24.72
C TRP A 39 -26.77 -61.76 -26.15
N ALA A 40 -26.15 -61.14 -27.15
CA ALA A 40 -26.54 -61.34 -28.55
C ALA A 40 -26.40 -62.80 -29.02
N SER A 41 -25.35 -63.50 -28.57
CA SER A 41 -25.17 -64.94 -28.85
C SER A 41 -26.18 -65.82 -28.11
N ARG A 42 -26.51 -65.49 -26.86
CA ARG A 42 -27.56 -66.17 -26.10
C ARG A 42 -28.93 -66.05 -26.76
N ASP A 43 -29.30 -64.88 -27.28
CA ASP A 43 -30.57 -64.69 -27.98
C ASP A 43 -30.64 -65.52 -29.28
N ALA A 44 -29.51 -65.64 -30.00
CA ALA A 44 -29.40 -66.50 -31.17
C ALA A 44 -29.46 -68.00 -30.81
N GLU A 45 -28.82 -68.41 -29.72
CA GLU A 45 -28.86 -69.79 -29.21
C GLU A 45 -30.22 -70.17 -28.65
N ALA A 46 -30.96 -69.26 -28.02
CA ALA A 46 -32.33 -69.50 -27.56
C ALA A 46 -33.31 -69.80 -28.72
N SER A 47 -32.96 -69.38 -29.94
CA SER A 47 -33.69 -69.68 -31.17
C SER A 47 -33.29 -71.03 -31.79
N SER A 48 -32.26 -71.67 -31.25
CA SER A 48 -31.71 -72.98 -31.62
C SER A 48 -32.00 -73.98 -30.50
N SER A 49 -32.18 -75.27 -30.80
CA SER A 49 -32.48 -76.29 -29.78
C SER A 49 -31.26 -76.68 -28.89
N ALA A 50 -30.20 -75.86 -28.88
CA ALA A 50 -28.96 -76.10 -28.14
C ALA A 50 -29.02 -75.56 -26.70
N GLN A 51 -28.37 -76.25 -25.78
CA GLN A 51 -28.33 -75.91 -24.35
C GLN A 51 -27.50 -74.64 -24.12
N PRO A 52 -28.00 -73.63 -23.37
CA PRO A 52 -27.36 -72.32 -23.28
C PRO A 52 -26.15 -72.36 -22.35
N ALA A 53 -24.94 -72.33 -22.91
CA ALA A 53 -23.69 -72.23 -22.16
C ALA A 53 -23.37 -70.79 -21.70
N GLY A 54 -24.06 -69.78 -22.25
CA GLY A 54 -23.77 -68.36 -22.00
C GLY A 54 -24.26 -67.78 -20.67
N GLY A 55 -24.99 -68.55 -19.85
CA GLY A 55 -25.56 -68.08 -18.57
C GLY A 55 -24.50 -67.71 -17.54
N ASP A 56 -23.57 -68.61 -17.28
CA ASP A 56 -22.53 -68.42 -16.25
C ASP A 56 -21.54 -67.32 -16.65
N LEU A 57 -21.20 -67.22 -17.94
CA LEU A 57 -20.33 -66.17 -18.46
C LEU A 57 -20.97 -64.78 -18.33
N ALA A 58 -22.29 -64.67 -18.54
CA ALA A 58 -23.00 -63.40 -18.38
C ALA A 58 -23.01 -62.93 -16.92
N VAL A 59 -23.13 -63.85 -15.96
CA VAL A 59 -23.03 -63.56 -14.52
C VAL A 59 -21.61 -63.10 -14.17
N LEU A 60 -20.57 -63.80 -14.64
CA LEU A 60 -19.18 -63.41 -14.40
C LEU A 60 -18.83 -62.03 -15.00
N LEU A 61 -19.33 -61.72 -16.20
CA LEU A 61 -19.14 -60.40 -16.81
C LEU A 61 -19.86 -59.29 -16.03
N GLN A 62 -21.05 -59.56 -15.49
CA GLN A 62 -21.78 -58.61 -14.65
C GLN A 62 -21.03 -58.36 -13.34
N GLU A 63 -20.55 -59.40 -12.66
CA GLU A 63 -19.74 -59.26 -11.44
C GLU A 63 -18.44 -58.49 -11.71
N ALA A 64 -17.77 -58.75 -12.83
CA ALA A 64 -16.55 -58.02 -13.21
C ALA A 64 -16.84 -56.53 -13.47
N LEU A 65 -17.97 -56.21 -14.13
CA LEU A 65 -18.42 -54.84 -14.33
C LEU A 65 -18.73 -54.12 -13.03
N ASP A 66 -19.43 -54.79 -12.11
CA ASP A 66 -19.79 -54.21 -10.83
C ASP A 66 -18.53 -53.91 -9.99
N ARG A 67 -17.59 -54.86 -9.89
CA ARG A 67 -16.28 -54.64 -9.23
C ARG A 67 -15.48 -53.50 -9.87
N ALA A 68 -15.46 -53.43 -11.20
CA ALA A 68 -14.74 -52.36 -11.90
C ALA A 68 -15.38 -50.98 -11.66
N ASN A 69 -16.72 -50.90 -11.61
CA ASN A 69 -17.42 -49.66 -11.30
C ASN A 69 -17.22 -49.23 -9.85
N GLU A 70 -17.27 -50.16 -8.89
CA GLU A 70 -16.96 -49.89 -7.48
C GLU A 70 -15.53 -49.33 -7.33
N ARG A 71 -14.55 -49.97 -7.98
CA ARG A 71 -13.16 -49.50 -7.95
C ARG A 71 -13.00 -48.11 -8.56
N ILE A 72 -13.70 -47.80 -9.65
CA ILE A 72 -13.71 -46.45 -10.24
C ILE A 72 -14.26 -45.44 -9.24
N GLN A 73 -15.38 -45.75 -8.58
CA GLN A 73 -15.97 -44.86 -7.58
C GLN A 73 -15.03 -44.62 -6.40
N GLU A 74 -14.39 -45.67 -5.88
CA GLU A 74 -13.39 -45.56 -4.81
C GLU A 74 -12.24 -44.63 -5.21
N LEU A 75 -11.65 -44.86 -6.40
CA LEU A 75 -10.54 -44.04 -6.90
C LEU A 75 -10.96 -42.59 -7.15
N GLU A 76 -12.19 -42.34 -7.59
CA GLU A 76 -12.71 -40.98 -7.75
C GLU A 76 -12.84 -40.27 -6.40
N VAL A 77 -13.33 -40.95 -5.36
CA VAL A 77 -13.40 -40.41 -3.99
C VAL A 77 -12.01 -40.15 -3.43
N GLU A 78 -11.08 -41.10 -3.58
CA GLU A 78 -9.69 -40.92 -3.13
C GLU A 78 -9.01 -39.75 -3.86
N ARG A 79 -9.26 -39.60 -5.16
CA ARG A 79 -8.73 -38.50 -5.97
C ARG A 79 -9.29 -37.16 -5.50
N GLN A 80 -10.59 -37.09 -5.23
CA GLN A 80 -11.21 -35.88 -4.69
C GLN A 80 -10.62 -35.52 -3.32
N ALA A 81 -10.51 -36.50 -2.42
CA ALA A 81 -9.89 -36.31 -1.10
C ALA A 81 -8.43 -35.84 -1.21
N GLY A 82 -7.64 -36.42 -2.12
CA GLY A 82 -6.28 -35.99 -2.41
C GLY A 82 -6.21 -34.55 -2.94
N GLY A 83 -7.11 -34.19 -3.87
CA GLY A 83 -7.22 -32.82 -4.39
C GLY A 83 -7.57 -31.81 -3.31
N VAL A 84 -8.50 -32.14 -2.42
CA VAL A 84 -8.85 -31.30 -1.25
C VAL A 84 -7.65 -31.12 -0.32
N ALA A 85 -6.91 -32.18 -0.02
CA ALA A 85 -5.71 -32.10 0.81
C ALA A 85 -4.63 -31.20 0.20
N THR A 86 -4.41 -31.30 -1.12
CA THR A 86 -3.48 -30.43 -1.85
C THR A 86 -3.90 -28.95 -1.76
N LEU A 87 -5.18 -28.65 -1.98
CA LEU A 87 -5.71 -27.29 -1.88
C LEU A 87 -5.59 -26.75 -0.45
N GLN A 88 -5.87 -27.56 0.57
CA GLN A 88 -5.72 -27.17 1.97
C GLN A 88 -4.28 -26.76 2.28
N ALA A 89 -3.30 -27.58 1.87
CA ALA A 89 -1.88 -27.28 2.08
C ALA A 89 -1.46 -25.98 1.36
N GLN A 90 -1.97 -25.73 0.15
CA GLN A 90 -1.70 -24.48 -0.58
C GLN A 90 -2.32 -23.26 0.13
N VAL A 91 -3.55 -23.39 0.65
CA VAL A 91 -4.22 -22.32 1.40
C VAL A 91 -3.47 -21.99 2.69
N GLU A 92 -2.96 -22.99 3.40
CA GLU A 92 -2.14 -22.77 4.61
C GLU A 92 -0.83 -22.06 4.30
N ALA A 93 -0.14 -22.47 3.22
CA ALA A 93 1.07 -21.78 2.77
C ALA A 93 0.79 -20.30 2.43
N LEU A 94 -0.31 -20.01 1.73
CA LEU A 94 -0.71 -18.64 1.42
C LEU A 94 -1.05 -17.82 2.67
N ARG A 95 -1.69 -18.42 3.68
CA ARG A 95 -1.98 -17.76 4.96
C ARG A 95 -0.70 -17.37 5.70
N LEU A 96 0.30 -18.26 5.69
CA LEU A 96 1.61 -17.97 6.29
C LEU A 96 2.33 -16.84 5.56
N ASP A 97 2.30 -16.84 4.22
CA ASP A 97 2.92 -15.77 3.43
C ASP A 97 2.21 -14.43 3.59
N LEU A 98 0.87 -14.42 3.67
CA LEU A 98 0.10 -13.22 4.00
C LEU A 98 0.50 -12.67 5.37
N SER A 99 0.57 -13.52 6.40
CA SER A 99 0.97 -13.12 7.76
C SER A 99 2.38 -12.53 7.79
N ARG A 100 3.32 -13.13 7.04
CA ARG A 100 4.68 -12.59 6.88
C ARG A 100 4.68 -11.23 6.19
N MET A 101 3.88 -11.07 5.14
CA MET A 101 3.77 -9.80 4.41
C MET A 101 3.19 -8.70 5.31
N GLU A 102 2.14 -9.00 6.07
CA GLU A 102 1.56 -8.07 7.04
C GLU A 102 2.60 -7.63 8.07
N GLY A 103 3.37 -8.56 8.64
CA GLY A 103 4.45 -8.22 9.57
C GLY A 103 5.56 -7.36 8.96
N ARG A 104 5.91 -7.56 7.68
CA ARG A 104 6.85 -6.68 6.97
C ARG A 104 6.25 -5.30 6.73
N MET A 105 4.97 -5.23 6.40
CA MET A 105 4.28 -3.98 6.12
C MET A 105 4.13 -3.12 7.39
N THR A 106 3.87 -3.73 8.55
CA THR A 106 3.87 -3.03 9.84
C THR A 106 5.27 -2.52 10.17
N ALA A 107 6.31 -3.35 10.06
CA ALA A 107 7.68 -2.94 10.31
C ALA A 107 8.14 -1.80 9.38
N PHE A 108 7.77 -1.87 8.10
CA PHE A 108 8.04 -0.80 7.13
C PHE A 108 7.34 0.50 7.51
N ARG A 109 6.05 0.42 7.89
CA ARG A 109 5.28 1.60 8.32
C ARG A 109 5.92 2.26 9.56
N ASP A 110 6.34 1.46 10.52
CA ASP A 110 7.00 1.97 11.73
C ASP A 110 8.34 2.62 11.39
N SER A 111 9.14 2.00 10.52
CA SER A 111 10.38 2.59 10.03
C SER A 111 10.20 3.93 9.31
N VAL A 112 9.17 4.06 8.48
CA VAL A 112 8.82 5.33 7.83
C VAL A 112 8.45 6.38 8.87
N ARG A 113 7.60 6.02 9.84
CA ARG A 113 7.17 6.92 10.91
C ARG A 113 8.33 7.41 11.76
N ASP A 114 9.26 6.52 12.10
CA ASP A 114 10.46 6.86 12.87
C ASP A 114 11.37 7.82 12.09
N ALA A 115 11.59 7.55 10.79
CA ALA A 115 12.37 8.42 9.93
C ALA A 115 11.73 9.82 9.76
N GLU A 116 10.40 9.90 9.67
CA GLU A 116 9.68 11.16 9.64
C GLU A 116 9.79 11.91 10.97
N ALA A 117 9.65 11.21 12.10
CA ALA A 117 9.82 11.80 13.42
C ALA A 117 11.24 12.37 13.62
N GLU A 118 12.28 11.68 13.17
CA GLU A 118 13.65 12.20 13.21
C GLU A 118 13.83 13.46 12.37
N LYS A 119 13.27 13.49 11.15
CA LYS A 119 13.31 14.68 10.30
C LYS A 119 12.61 15.87 10.95
N ILE A 120 11.45 15.64 11.58
CA ILE A 120 10.72 16.70 12.29
C ILE A 120 11.57 17.25 13.44
N ARG A 121 12.15 16.39 14.29
CA ARG A 121 13.04 16.82 15.38
C ARG A 121 14.25 17.61 14.86
N ALA A 122 14.84 17.19 13.75
CA ALA A 122 15.95 17.91 13.14
C ALA A 122 15.53 19.29 12.63
N ILE A 123 14.33 19.42 12.06
CA ILE A 123 13.77 20.71 11.65
C ILE A 123 13.51 21.60 12.87
N GLU A 124 12.89 21.07 13.93
CA GLU A 124 12.63 21.80 15.17
C GLU A 124 13.93 22.33 15.79
N ALA A 125 14.98 21.51 15.85
CA ALA A 125 16.29 21.93 16.34
C ALA A 125 16.90 23.07 15.49
N ARG A 126 16.72 23.02 14.17
CA ARG A 126 17.19 24.10 13.27
C ARG A 126 16.38 25.38 13.45
N VAL A 127 15.07 25.29 13.65
CA VAL A 127 14.22 26.45 13.94
C VAL A 127 14.65 27.12 15.23
N GLN A 128 14.91 26.33 16.28
CA GLN A 128 15.41 26.85 17.55
C GLN A 128 16.76 27.57 17.39
N ALA A 129 17.69 26.97 16.64
CA ALA A 129 18.99 27.60 16.37
C ALA A 129 18.85 28.94 15.63
N VAL A 130 17.90 29.06 14.71
CA VAL A 130 17.61 30.33 14.03
C VAL A 130 17.08 31.38 15.02
N ALA A 131 16.16 31.00 15.91
CA ALA A 131 15.65 31.89 16.95
C ALA A 131 16.76 32.40 17.89
N ASP A 132 17.67 31.51 18.31
CA ASP A 132 18.81 31.87 19.16
C ASP A 132 19.77 32.85 18.46
N LEU A 133 20.02 32.65 17.15
CA LEU A 133 20.83 33.56 16.33
C LEU A 133 20.19 34.94 16.19
N GLU A 134 18.87 35.00 16.01
CA GLU A 134 18.13 36.26 15.96
C GLU A 134 18.21 37.02 17.28
N PHE A 135 18.06 36.32 18.41
CA PHE A 135 18.24 36.89 19.74
C PHE A 135 19.66 37.48 19.91
N LEU A 136 20.69 36.71 19.54
CA LEU A 136 22.08 37.14 19.66
C LEU A 136 22.36 38.36 18.77
N LYS A 137 21.87 38.35 17.54
CA LYS A 137 21.96 39.49 16.60
C LYS A 137 21.36 40.75 17.22
N ASN A 138 20.16 40.67 17.79
CA ASN A 138 19.50 41.80 18.42
C ASN A 138 20.30 42.34 19.62
N ARG A 139 20.88 41.45 20.43
CA ARG A 139 21.75 41.83 21.56
C ARG A 139 23.03 42.55 21.10
N VAL A 140 23.68 42.05 20.05
CA VAL A 140 24.88 42.67 19.46
C VAL A 140 24.56 44.05 18.89
N LEU A 141 23.46 44.17 18.14
CA LEU A 141 23.00 45.45 17.59
C LEU A 141 22.70 46.47 18.69
N LYS A 142 22.08 46.04 19.81
CA LYS A 142 21.83 46.92 20.96
C LYS A 142 23.14 47.43 21.56
N LYS A 143 24.10 46.54 21.84
CA LYS A 143 25.44 46.94 22.36
C LYS A 143 26.14 47.92 21.41
N ARG A 144 26.08 47.68 20.10
CA ARG A 144 26.70 48.56 19.10
C ARG A 144 26.05 49.95 19.08
N ARG A 145 24.72 50.03 19.21
CA ARG A 145 23.99 51.31 19.32
C ARG A 145 24.37 52.06 20.60
N GLU A 146 24.52 51.35 21.72
CA GLU A 146 24.95 51.94 23.00
C GLU A 146 26.39 52.48 22.90
N GLN A 147 27.32 51.70 22.33
CA GLN A 147 28.68 52.16 22.06
C GLN A 147 28.73 53.40 21.16
N GLN A 148 27.93 53.43 20.08
CA GLN A 148 27.83 54.61 19.23
C GLN A 148 27.30 55.84 19.97
N ARG A 149 26.31 55.66 20.87
CA ARG A 149 25.81 56.76 21.70
C ARG A 149 26.88 57.25 22.68
N GLN A 150 27.64 56.34 23.29
CA GLN A 150 28.73 56.69 24.20
C GLN A 150 29.82 57.48 23.47
N THR A 151 30.28 57.03 22.30
CA THR A 151 31.30 57.76 21.54
C THR A 151 30.80 59.13 21.06
N GLN A 152 29.52 59.24 20.67
CA GLN A 152 28.91 60.54 20.36
C GLN A 152 28.84 61.46 21.58
N GLN A 153 28.46 60.94 22.75
CA GLN A 153 28.43 61.71 24.00
C GLN A 153 29.83 62.14 24.43
N GLU A 154 30.83 61.27 24.30
CA GLU A 154 32.23 61.60 24.60
C GLU A 154 32.78 62.64 23.63
N ALA A 155 32.48 62.52 22.33
CA ALA A 155 32.83 63.53 21.34
C ALA A 155 32.16 64.88 21.65
N ALA A 156 30.88 64.87 22.03
CA ALA A 156 30.15 66.07 22.45
C ALA A 156 30.72 66.69 23.73
N ARG A 157 31.10 65.89 24.74
CA ARG A 157 31.76 66.37 25.96
C ARG A 157 33.14 66.96 25.67
N ARG A 158 33.92 66.34 24.78
CA ARG A 158 35.21 66.88 24.34
C ARG A 158 35.04 68.21 23.61
N MET A 159 34.06 68.32 22.69
CA MET A 159 33.78 69.59 22.03
C MET A 159 33.22 70.66 22.98
N GLY A 160 32.30 70.31 23.88
CA GLY A 160 31.80 71.20 24.93
C GLY A 160 32.80 71.54 26.05
N SER A 161 33.97 70.88 26.07
CA SER A 161 35.10 71.25 26.93
C SER A 161 36.13 72.13 26.20
N VAL A 162 36.15 72.11 24.85
CA VAL A 162 36.92 73.06 24.04
C VAL A 162 36.23 74.42 24.00
N PHE A 163 34.89 74.44 24.09
CA PHE A 163 34.12 75.63 24.42
C PHE A 163 33.90 75.70 25.94
N GLY A 164 34.87 76.27 26.67
CA GLY A 164 34.71 76.60 28.09
C GLY A 164 33.40 77.37 28.37
N SER A 165 32.91 77.23 29.60
CA SER A 165 31.79 77.94 30.23
C SER A 165 31.04 78.96 29.36
N LEU A 166 29.76 78.68 29.11
CA LEU A 166 28.79 79.60 28.50
C LEU A 166 28.55 80.90 29.31
N ASP A 167 29.24 81.10 30.44
CA ASP A 167 29.21 82.33 31.22
C ASP A 167 30.16 83.43 30.68
N ASP A 168 31.04 83.13 29.70
CA ASP A 168 32.03 84.10 29.18
C ASP A 168 31.72 84.70 27.80
N ILE A 169 30.56 84.43 27.18
CA ILE A 169 30.17 85.12 25.93
C ILE A 169 29.23 86.27 26.27
N VAL A 170 29.84 87.35 26.78
CA VAL A 170 29.28 88.70 26.71
C VAL A 170 28.98 89.03 25.25
N SER A 171 27.70 89.31 25.01
CA SER A 171 27.17 90.42 24.22
C SER A 171 27.85 90.72 22.87
N LEU A 172 27.07 90.64 21.79
CA LEU A 172 26.83 91.75 20.87
C LEU A 172 25.95 91.26 19.70
N GLY A 173 24.82 91.96 19.48
CA GLY A 173 24.18 92.03 18.16
C GLY A 173 22.74 91.53 18.09
N ASP A 174 21.81 92.47 18.21
CA ASP A 174 20.37 92.30 18.04
C ASP A 174 19.92 91.83 16.63
N PRO A 175 18.68 91.32 16.52
CA PRO A 175 18.20 90.50 15.40
C PRO A 175 17.55 91.33 14.30
N SER A 176 17.65 90.89 13.04
CA SER A 176 16.77 91.37 11.98
C SER A 176 16.75 90.48 10.73
N VAL A 177 15.57 89.87 10.54
CA VAL A 177 14.88 89.55 9.27
C VAL A 177 15.35 88.36 8.42
N GLY A 178 14.42 87.41 8.23
CA GLY A 178 14.53 86.37 7.20
C GLY A 178 13.41 85.34 7.22
N ARG A 179 12.15 85.79 7.23
CA ARG A 179 10.94 84.95 7.21
C ARG A 179 10.82 84.28 5.83
N GLY A 180 11.25 83.02 5.71
CA GLY A 180 11.15 82.21 4.50
C GLY A 180 10.19 81.05 4.67
N ALA A 181 9.13 81.08 3.86
CA ALA A 181 8.02 80.15 3.71
C ALA A 181 8.36 78.65 3.87
N GLY A 182 7.42 77.93 4.46
CA GLY A 182 7.48 76.49 4.61
C GLY A 182 7.38 75.71 3.30
N ALA A 183 7.97 74.53 3.32
CA ALA A 183 7.65 73.44 2.41
C ALA A 183 7.80 72.13 3.19
N ARG A 184 6.67 71.44 3.38
CA ARG A 184 6.60 70.04 3.81
C ARG A 184 7.40 69.18 2.82
N PRO A 185 8.21 68.21 3.27
CA PRO A 185 8.52 67.07 2.42
C PRO A 185 7.31 66.12 2.46
N GLU A 186 6.56 66.08 1.37
CA GLU A 186 5.60 65.01 1.14
C GLU A 186 6.33 63.67 1.01
N ALA A 187 5.76 62.67 1.67
CA ALA A 187 6.18 61.29 1.61
C ALA A 187 6.04 60.77 0.18
N SER A 188 7.18 60.56 -0.49
CA SER A 188 7.19 59.85 -1.77
C SER A 188 7.05 58.35 -1.50
N THR A 189 5.89 57.85 -1.90
CA THR A 189 5.46 56.45 -1.93
C THR A 189 6.49 55.55 -2.61
N ALA A 190 7.11 54.66 -1.82
CA ALA A 190 7.83 53.52 -2.36
C ALA A 190 6.84 52.42 -2.75
N THR A 191 6.80 52.15 -4.05
CA THR A 191 6.07 51.10 -4.74
C THR A 191 6.24 49.75 -4.06
N ARG A 192 5.12 49.22 -3.54
CA ARG A 192 4.99 47.86 -3.03
C ARG A 192 4.81 46.92 -4.24
N PRO A 193 5.59 45.83 -4.41
CA PRO A 193 5.29 44.83 -5.43
C PRO A 193 4.00 44.07 -5.06
N PRO A 194 3.24 43.58 -6.05
CA PRO A 194 1.95 42.94 -5.81
C PRO A 194 2.11 41.59 -5.10
N VAL A 195 1.19 41.32 -4.18
CA VAL A 195 1.00 40.01 -3.55
C VAL A 195 0.37 39.08 -4.59
N PRO A 196 0.90 37.88 -4.84
CA PRO A 196 0.22 36.90 -5.69
C PRO A 196 -1.00 36.33 -4.97
N ASP A 197 -2.17 36.48 -5.59
CA ASP A 197 -3.44 35.92 -5.16
C ASP A 197 -3.39 34.37 -5.15
N ARG A 198 -3.43 33.78 -3.96
CA ARG A 198 -3.57 32.33 -3.74
C ARG A 198 -5.02 31.86 -3.91
N ARG A 199 -5.65 32.15 -5.04
CA ARG A 199 -7.07 31.79 -5.30
C ARG A 199 -7.33 30.97 -6.56
N ARG A 200 -6.33 30.24 -7.07
CA ARG A 200 -6.48 29.37 -8.26
C ARG A 200 -5.73 28.04 -8.20
N GLU A 201 -5.70 27.35 -7.05
CA GLU A 201 -5.17 25.97 -6.96
C GLU A 201 -6.11 25.03 -6.18
N ARG A 202 -7.42 25.23 -6.29
CA ARG A 202 -8.43 24.30 -5.75
C ARG A 202 -9.54 24.03 -6.78
N GLU A 203 -9.19 23.50 -7.95
CA GLU A 203 -10.19 22.94 -8.87
C GLU A 203 -9.73 21.64 -9.57
N GLU A 204 -8.64 20.99 -9.14
CA GLU A 204 -8.19 19.72 -9.75
C GLU A 204 -8.30 18.48 -8.86
N GLU A 205 -9.00 18.58 -7.73
CA GLU A 205 -9.16 17.45 -6.79
C GLU A 205 -10.61 16.98 -6.62
N GLU A 206 -11.45 17.06 -7.67
CA GLU A 206 -12.80 16.45 -7.64
C GLU A 206 -13.24 15.88 -9.00
N VAL A 207 -12.45 15.02 -9.66
CA VAL A 207 -12.98 14.19 -10.78
C VAL A 207 -12.56 12.71 -10.73
N SER A 208 -11.91 12.25 -9.65
CA SER A 208 -11.49 10.83 -9.54
C SER A 208 -12.39 9.94 -8.66
N SER A 209 -13.46 10.45 -8.07
CA SER A 209 -14.32 9.67 -7.14
C SER A 209 -15.59 9.07 -7.74
N SER A 210 -15.83 9.20 -9.05
CA SER A 210 -17.03 8.64 -9.70
C SER A 210 -16.73 7.40 -10.54
N ARG A 211 -16.12 6.38 -9.93
CA ARG A 211 -16.07 5.04 -10.54
C ARG A 211 -15.96 3.94 -9.49
N ARG A 212 -17.10 3.52 -8.94
CA ARG A 212 -17.43 2.22 -8.32
C ARG A 212 -18.78 2.41 -7.60
N LEU A 213 -19.81 1.56 -7.62
CA LEU A 213 -20.14 0.28 -8.24
C LEU A 213 -21.69 0.21 -8.17
N ARG A 214 -22.34 -0.29 -9.21
CA ARG A 214 -23.76 -0.70 -9.13
C ARG A 214 -23.84 -1.94 -8.21
N PRO A 215 -24.77 -2.02 -7.25
CA PRO A 215 -25.18 -3.31 -6.71
C PRO A 215 -26.09 -3.99 -7.74
N SER A 216 -25.69 -5.16 -8.21
CA SER A 216 -26.58 -6.10 -8.90
C SER A 216 -27.43 -6.79 -7.85
N GLU A 217 -28.69 -6.36 -7.70
CA GLU A 217 -29.71 -7.13 -7.02
C GLU A 217 -30.04 -8.36 -7.86
N GLY A 218 -29.71 -9.53 -7.33
CA GLY A 218 -29.85 -10.80 -8.00
C GLY A 218 -29.69 -11.97 -7.05
N GLU A 219 -30.44 -11.97 -5.94
CA GLU A 219 -30.68 -13.18 -5.15
C GLU A 219 -32.19 -13.43 -5.07
N ARG A 220 -32.65 -14.25 -6.01
CA ARG A 220 -33.80 -15.12 -5.84
C ARG A 220 -33.29 -16.45 -5.28
N ARG A 221 -33.93 -16.92 -4.22
CA ARG A 221 -34.20 -18.33 -3.86
C ARG A 221 -35.07 -18.25 -2.58
N GLU A 222 -36.35 -18.62 -2.61
CA GLU A 222 -36.84 -20.01 -2.66
C GLU A 222 -36.06 -20.89 -1.67
N GLU A 223 -36.47 -20.90 -0.40
CA GLU A 223 -37.20 -22.00 0.28
C GLU A 223 -37.71 -21.52 1.65
#